data_AF-A0A7W5VE15-F1
#
_entry.id   AF-A0A7W5VE15-F1
#
_cell.length_a   1.000
_cell.length_b   1.000
_cell.length_c   1.000
_cell.angle_alpha   90.00
_cell.angle_beta   90.00
_cell.angle_gamma   90.00
#
_symmetry.space_group_name_H-M   'P 1'
#
loop_
_entity.id
_entity.type
_entity.pdbx_description
1 polymer ?
#
loop_
_entity_poly.entity_id
_entity_poly.type
_entity_poly.pdbx_seq_one_letter_code
_entity_poly.pdbx_strand_id
1 'polypeptide(L)'
;MNNPAIHAMVRDPGGAVIGLDFDGTLAPIVPDPDDARIHPAAPGVLAELGSLVKAVVIVTGRPAATAIKYGPGLEKVPGLVVLGHYGFERWEGGRASAPPPPPGVLHAEAALPLLLQRLGVEGVTIEDKQRAVAVHTRRAPDPQGTLERLREPLAKLAAAHSLVVEPGRMVLELRPPGMDKGHALDLFLAERAARSVMFVGDDLGDLPAFAAVRASGLPGVAVCSGSAEVTELAARADLVVDGPDGVVALLAELAAAISDSSASRAR
;
A
#
# COMPACT_ATOMS: atom_id res chain seq x y z
N MET A 1 18.36 2.22 14.29
CA MET A 1 17.58 3.46 14.06
C MET A 1 18.40 4.75 13.82
N ASN A 2 19.66 4.72 13.36
CA ASN A 2 20.41 5.97 13.15
C ASN A 2 20.09 6.62 11.79
N ASN A 3 18.89 7.20 11.65
CA ASN A 3 18.44 7.91 10.45
C ASN A 3 17.93 9.31 10.85
N PRO A 4 18.37 10.40 10.19
CA PRO A 4 17.96 11.77 10.54
C PRO A 4 16.45 12.01 10.51
N ALA A 5 15.71 11.39 9.58
CA ALA A 5 14.26 11.52 9.51
C ALA A 5 13.56 10.80 10.68
N ILE A 6 14.06 9.61 11.08
CA ILE A 6 13.59 8.93 12.29
C ILE A 6 13.83 9.79 13.53
N HIS A 7 15.00 10.42 13.64
CA HIS A 7 15.29 11.34 14.76
C HIS A 7 14.34 12.56 14.74
N ALA A 8 13.98 13.08 13.56
CA ALA A 8 13.00 14.16 13.45
C ALA A 8 11.62 13.74 13.96
N MET A 9 11.17 12.51 13.64
CA MET A 9 9.91 11.94 14.13
C MET A 9 9.93 11.75 15.65
N VAL A 10 11.02 11.21 16.21
CA VAL A 10 11.18 11.08 17.67
C VAL A 10 11.18 12.45 18.35
N ARG A 11 11.75 13.47 17.70
CA ARG A 11 11.82 14.81 18.27
C ARG A 11 10.46 15.52 18.30
N ASP A 12 9.66 15.33 17.25
CA ASP A 12 8.35 15.96 17.02
C ASP A 12 7.32 14.95 16.48
N PRO A 13 6.87 14.00 17.33
CA PRO A 13 6.01 12.91 16.88
C PRO A 13 4.63 13.41 16.44
N GLY A 14 4.09 14.46 17.09
CA GLY A 14 2.81 15.06 16.72
C GLY A 14 2.78 15.73 15.34
N GLY A 15 3.93 15.85 14.66
CA GLY A 15 4.04 16.26 13.25
C GLY A 15 4.30 15.11 12.27
N ALA A 16 4.54 13.89 12.76
CA ALA A 16 4.98 12.75 11.94
C ALA A 16 3.81 11.97 11.33
N VAL A 17 3.90 11.67 10.04
CA VAL A 17 2.99 10.74 9.35
C VAL A 17 3.71 9.43 9.07
N ILE A 18 3.08 8.31 9.41
CA ILE A 18 3.58 6.96 9.14
C ILE A 18 2.72 6.33 8.04
N GLY A 19 3.27 6.29 6.83
CA GLY A 19 2.68 5.66 5.66
C GLY A 19 3.11 4.20 5.51
N LEU A 20 2.16 3.33 5.18
CA LEU A 20 2.36 1.88 5.11
C LEU A 20 1.62 1.33 3.90
N ASP A 21 2.24 0.41 3.15
CA ASP A 21 1.47 -0.53 2.34
C ASP A 21 0.86 -1.63 3.22
N PHE A 22 -0.07 -2.41 2.65
CA PHE A 22 -0.72 -3.52 3.32
C PHE A 22 -0.08 -4.87 2.97
N ASP A 23 -0.19 -5.32 1.72
CA ASP A 23 0.34 -6.61 1.29
C ASP A 23 1.86 -6.57 1.24
N GLY A 24 2.53 -7.65 1.65
CA GLY A 24 3.99 -7.73 1.78
C GLY A 24 4.60 -6.87 2.89
N THR A 25 3.90 -5.83 3.35
CA THR A 25 4.37 -4.88 4.38
C THR A 25 3.75 -5.12 5.75
N LEU A 26 2.41 -5.09 5.87
CA LEU A 26 1.70 -5.39 7.13
C LEU A 26 1.12 -6.80 7.15
N ALA A 27 0.94 -7.42 5.98
CA ALA A 27 0.46 -8.79 5.80
C ALA A 27 1.43 -9.55 4.88
N PRO A 28 1.72 -10.84 5.11
CA PRO A 28 2.60 -11.61 4.23
C PRO A 28 1.96 -11.82 2.85
N ILE A 29 2.80 -11.92 1.82
CA ILE A 29 2.36 -12.35 0.48
C ILE A 29 2.03 -13.84 0.52
N VAL A 30 0.75 -14.18 0.30
CA VAL A 30 0.24 -15.56 0.31
C VAL A 30 -0.30 -15.96 -1.07
N PRO A 31 -0.38 -17.27 -1.40
CA PRO A 31 -0.85 -17.72 -2.71
C PRO A 31 -2.28 -17.27 -3.07
N ASP A 32 -3.19 -17.28 -2.10
CA ASP A 32 -4.55 -16.77 -2.25
C ASP A 32 -4.66 -15.38 -1.61
N PRO A 33 -4.92 -14.30 -2.39
CA PRO A 33 -5.04 -12.95 -1.86
C PRO A 33 -6.08 -12.79 -0.74
N ASP A 34 -7.10 -13.66 -0.69
CA ASP A 34 -8.14 -13.64 0.34
C ASP A 34 -7.71 -14.20 1.68
N ASP A 35 -6.53 -14.84 1.73
CA ASP A 35 -5.90 -15.34 2.95
C ASP A 35 -4.87 -14.37 3.55
N ALA A 36 -4.59 -13.25 2.87
CA ALA A 36 -3.67 -12.24 3.39
C ALA A 36 -4.28 -11.63 4.66
N ARG A 37 -3.69 -11.93 5.81
CA ARG A 37 -4.09 -11.37 7.11
C ARG A 37 -2.96 -10.52 7.66
N ILE A 38 -3.33 -9.42 8.30
CA ILE A 38 -2.35 -8.57 8.97
C ILE A 38 -1.52 -9.37 9.97
N HIS A 39 -0.25 -9.01 10.12
CA HIS A 39 0.62 -9.55 11.14
C HIS A 39 -0.03 -9.36 12.52
N PRO A 40 -0.10 -10.41 13.36
CA PRO A 40 -0.91 -10.41 14.58
C PRO A 40 -0.52 -9.34 15.61
N ALA A 41 0.75 -8.92 15.63
CA ALA A 41 1.21 -7.84 16.51
C ALA A 41 1.02 -6.42 15.93
N ALA A 42 0.76 -6.29 14.63
CA ALA A 42 0.70 -4.99 13.97
C ALA A 42 -0.40 -4.08 14.53
N PRO A 43 -1.66 -4.53 14.75
CA PRO A 43 -2.70 -3.65 15.31
C PRO A 43 -2.32 -3.04 16.67
N GLY A 44 -1.65 -3.81 17.53
CA GLY A 44 -1.20 -3.33 18.85
C GLY A 44 -0.12 -2.26 18.73
N VAL A 45 0.91 -2.52 17.92
CA VAL A 45 2.00 -1.56 17.67
C VAL A 45 1.48 -0.29 17.00
N LEU A 46 0.59 -0.43 16.01
CA LEU A 46 -0.01 0.71 15.33
C LEU A 46 -0.91 1.53 16.26
N ALA A 47 -1.63 0.90 17.20
CA ALA A 47 -2.45 1.61 18.17
C ALA A 47 -1.61 2.46 19.14
N GLU A 48 -0.46 1.95 19.58
CA GLU A 48 0.51 2.70 20.37
C GLU A 48 1.05 3.88 19.53
N LEU A 49 1.56 3.60 18.33
CA LEU A 49 2.13 4.60 17.44
C LEU A 49 1.13 5.70 17.07
N GLY A 50 -0.10 5.32 16.72
CA GLY A 50 -1.19 6.23 16.35
C GLY A 50 -1.63 7.17 17.48
N SER A 51 -1.34 6.82 18.73
CA SER A 51 -1.57 7.70 19.89
C SER A 51 -0.46 8.75 20.07
N LEU A 52 0.70 8.54 19.43
CA LEU A 52 1.89 9.36 19.58
C LEU A 52 2.10 10.29 18.38
N VAL A 53 1.76 9.82 17.18
CA VAL A 53 2.07 10.50 15.91
C VAL A 53 0.90 11.31 15.34
N LYS A 54 1.15 12.12 14.31
CA LYS A 54 0.10 12.92 13.65
C LYS A 54 -0.98 12.05 13.03
N ALA A 55 -0.57 11.01 12.30
CA ALA A 55 -1.45 10.04 11.66
C ALA A 55 -0.68 8.78 11.24
N VAL A 56 -1.40 7.67 11.20
CA VAL A 56 -0.98 6.45 10.49
C VAL A 56 -1.86 6.34 9.25
N VAL A 57 -1.25 6.13 8.08
CA VAL A 57 -1.98 5.96 6.82
C VAL A 57 -1.56 4.67 6.14
N ILE A 58 -2.54 3.83 5.81
CA ILE A 58 -2.33 2.66 4.96
C ILE A 58 -2.71 3.04 3.53
N VAL A 59 -1.80 2.91 2.57
CA VAL A 59 -2.05 3.20 1.15
C VAL A 59 -1.92 1.91 0.37
N THR A 60 -3.04 1.39 -0.15
CA THR A 60 -3.10 0.03 -0.72
C THR A 60 -3.91 -0.02 -2.01
N GLY A 61 -3.57 -0.97 -2.88
CA GLY A 61 -4.40 -1.32 -4.05
C GLY A 61 -5.69 -2.05 -3.69
N ARG A 62 -5.83 -2.55 -2.45
CA ARG A 62 -7.07 -3.17 -1.97
C ARG A 62 -8.20 -2.14 -1.79
N PRO A 63 -9.47 -2.55 -1.88
CA PRO A 63 -10.57 -1.76 -1.35
C PRO A 63 -10.33 -1.44 0.13
N ALA A 64 -10.71 -0.24 0.58
CA ALA A 64 -10.41 0.19 1.96
C ALA A 64 -11.11 -0.71 2.99
N ALA A 65 -12.34 -1.13 2.69
CA ALA A 65 -13.10 -2.07 3.53
C ALA A 65 -12.43 -3.45 3.59
N THR A 66 -11.81 -3.91 2.50
CA THR A 66 -11.09 -5.20 2.46
C THR A 66 -9.84 -5.15 3.33
N ALA A 67 -9.05 -4.07 3.27
CA ALA A 67 -7.89 -3.90 4.14
C ALA A 67 -8.28 -3.90 5.63
N ILE A 68 -9.37 -3.21 6.01
CA ILE A 68 -9.91 -3.26 7.38
C ILE A 68 -10.37 -4.67 7.76
N LYS A 69 -11.10 -5.37 6.87
CA LYS A 69 -11.54 -6.76 7.09
C LYS A 69 -10.36 -7.70 7.31
N TYR A 70 -9.26 -7.50 6.58
CA TYR A 70 -8.08 -8.38 6.62
C TYR A 70 -7.11 -8.01 7.74
N GLY A 71 -7.28 -6.83 8.33
CA GLY A 71 -6.56 -6.38 9.51
C GLY A 71 -7.47 -6.16 10.72
N PRO A 72 -8.03 -7.23 11.33
CA PRO A 72 -8.85 -7.08 12.52
C PRO A 72 -8.08 -6.35 13.63
N GLY A 73 -8.69 -5.31 14.20
CA GLY A 73 -8.07 -4.42 15.18
C GLY A 73 -7.58 -3.10 14.59
N LEU A 74 -7.38 -3.01 13.27
CA LEU A 74 -7.05 -1.74 12.60
C LEU A 74 -8.13 -0.69 12.84
N GLU A 75 -9.40 -1.09 12.92
CA GLU A 75 -10.51 -0.18 13.17
C GLU A 75 -10.44 0.55 14.52
N LYS A 76 -9.57 0.08 15.42
CA LYS A 76 -9.35 0.63 16.76
C LYS A 76 -8.08 1.48 16.86
N VAL A 77 -7.26 1.53 15.81
CA VAL A 77 -6.01 2.29 15.81
C VAL A 77 -6.33 3.80 15.78
N PRO A 78 -5.87 4.59 16.77
CA PRO A 78 -6.11 6.03 16.79
C PRO A 78 -5.44 6.73 15.59
N GLY A 79 -6.18 7.63 14.94
CA GLY A 79 -5.65 8.40 13.82
C GLY A 79 -5.34 7.58 12.57
N LEU A 80 -5.81 6.33 12.47
CA LEU A 80 -5.67 5.51 11.27
C LEU A 80 -6.56 6.01 10.14
N VAL A 81 -5.96 6.15 8.96
CA VAL A 81 -6.66 6.32 7.68
C VAL A 81 -6.25 5.20 6.74
N VAL A 82 -7.20 4.61 6.02
CA VAL A 82 -6.91 3.66 4.95
C VAL A 82 -7.31 4.29 3.61
N LEU A 83 -6.32 4.49 2.75
CA LEU A 83 -6.45 4.94 1.38
C LEU A 83 -6.47 3.71 0.46
N GLY A 84 -7.67 3.18 0.22
CA GLY A 84 -7.91 2.03 -0.65
C GLY A 84 -7.93 2.43 -2.12
N HIS A 85 -7.72 1.46 -3.01
CA HIS A 85 -7.55 1.71 -4.45
C HIS A 85 -6.60 2.87 -4.72
N TYR A 86 -5.42 2.84 -4.10
CA TYR A 86 -4.39 3.86 -4.27
C TYR A 86 -4.88 5.28 -3.90
N GLY A 87 -5.87 5.40 -3.01
CA GLY A 87 -6.44 6.67 -2.57
C GLY A 87 -7.76 7.10 -3.24
N PHE A 88 -8.33 6.30 -4.13
CA PHE A 88 -9.71 6.53 -4.59
C PHE A 88 -10.76 6.26 -3.50
N GLU A 89 -10.45 5.37 -2.56
CA GLU A 89 -11.29 5.14 -1.40
C GLU A 89 -10.59 5.62 -0.14
N ARG A 90 -11.38 6.10 0.80
CA ARG A 90 -10.91 6.46 2.13
C ARG A 90 -11.78 5.80 3.18
N TRP A 91 -11.16 5.09 4.10
CA TRP A 91 -11.74 4.72 5.38
C TRP A 91 -11.09 5.54 6.49
N GLU A 92 -11.90 6.18 7.33
CA GLU A 92 -11.45 6.93 8.50
C GLU A 92 -12.57 6.98 9.54
N GLY A 93 -12.24 6.72 10.82
CA GLY A 93 -13.20 6.82 11.92
C GLY A 93 -14.44 5.92 11.75
N GLY A 94 -14.28 4.73 11.17
CA GLY A 94 -15.38 3.79 10.93
C GLY A 94 -16.24 4.10 9.71
N ARG A 95 -15.87 5.10 8.90
CA ARG A 95 -16.64 5.50 7.71
C ARG A 95 -15.80 5.32 6.45
N ALA A 96 -16.37 4.62 5.46
CA ALA A 96 -15.82 4.55 4.11
C ALA A 96 -16.44 5.63 3.22
N SER A 97 -15.62 6.23 2.35
CA SER A 97 -16.04 7.23 1.37
C SER A 97 -15.24 7.04 0.08
N ALA A 98 -15.89 7.27 -1.05
CA ALA A 98 -15.30 7.12 -2.37
C ALA A 98 -16.19 7.83 -3.41
N PRO A 99 -15.63 8.30 -4.55
CA PRO A 99 -16.43 8.79 -5.67
C PRO A 99 -17.27 7.64 -6.27
N PRO A 100 -18.25 7.85 -7.17
CA PRO A 100 -18.92 6.74 -7.85
C PRO A 100 -17.92 5.85 -8.63
N PRO A 101 -18.11 4.52 -8.70
CA PRO A 101 -17.29 3.66 -9.55
C PRO A 101 -17.37 4.11 -11.02
N PRO A 102 -16.25 4.15 -11.75
CA PRO A 102 -16.28 4.57 -13.14
C PRO A 102 -16.92 3.49 -14.01
N PRO A 103 -17.82 3.85 -14.95
CA PRO A 103 -18.51 2.89 -15.82
C PRO A 103 -17.57 1.99 -16.64
N GLY A 104 -16.34 2.47 -16.91
CA GLY A 104 -15.34 1.72 -17.67
C GLY A 104 -14.94 0.38 -17.03
N VAL A 105 -14.95 0.28 -15.69
CA VAL A 105 -14.57 -0.94 -14.97
C VAL A 105 -15.56 -2.07 -15.27
N LEU A 106 -16.86 -1.78 -15.18
CA LEU A 106 -17.93 -2.74 -15.47
C LEU A 106 -17.85 -3.26 -16.92
N HIS A 107 -17.55 -2.38 -17.88
CA HIS A 107 -17.41 -2.78 -19.27
C HIS A 107 -16.15 -3.64 -19.51
N ALA A 108 -15.02 -3.29 -18.89
CA ALA A 108 -13.80 -4.08 -18.98
C ALA A 108 -13.99 -5.47 -18.36
N GLU A 109 -14.60 -5.55 -17.18
CA GLU A 109 -14.92 -6.80 -16.49
C GLU A 109 -15.79 -7.72 -17.37
N ALA A 110 -16.86 -7.19 -17.96
CA ALA A 110 -17.74 -7.96 -18.84
C ALA A 110 -17.03 -8.49 -20.10
N ALA A 111 -16.01 -7.78 -20.59
CA ALA A 111 -15.25 -8.14 -21.79
C ALA A 111 -14.12 -9.15 -21.53
N LEU A 112 -13.60 -9.21 -20.29
CA LEU A 112 -12.44 -10.04 -19.93
C LEU A 112 -12.62 -11.54 -20.23
N PRO A 113 -13.74 -12.22 -19.87
CA PRO A 113 -13.88 -13.65 -20.10
C PRO A 113 -13.69 -14.05 -21.57
N LEU A 114 -14.30 -13.30 -22.49
CA LEU A 114 -14.16 -13.54 -23.93
C LEU A 114 -12.75 -13.21 -24.44
N LEU A 115 -12.12 -12.17 -23.92
CA LEU A 115 -10.75 -11.82 -24.26
C LEU A 115 -9.77 -12.94 -23.85
N LEU A 116 -9.86 -13.40 -22.60
CA LEU A 116 -8.99 -14.46 -22.08
C LEU A 116 -9.22 -15.79 -22.81
N GLN A 117 -10.48 -16.13 -23.13
CA GLN A 117 -10.81 -17.30 -23.93
C GLN A 117 -10.16 -17.25 -25.33
N ARG A 118 -10.24 -16.11 -26.02
CA ARG A 118 -9.62 -15.92 -27.35
C ARG A 118 -8.11 -16.02 -27.34
N LEU A 119 -7.48 -15.63 -26.23
CA LEU A 119 -6.03 -15.69 -26.05
C LEU A 119 -5.53 -17.08 -25.63
N GLY A 120 -6.44 -18.01 -25.31
CA GLY A 120 -6.10 -19.37 -24.89
C GLY A 120 -5.18 -19.40 -23.66
N VAL A 121 -5.43 -18.51 -22.68
CA VAL A 121 -4.66 -18.48 -21.43
C VAL A 121 -5.32 -19.39 -20.40
N GLU A 122 -4.52 -20.19 -19.70
CA GLU A 122 -4.97 -21.14 -18.69
C GLU A 122 -4.52 -20.70 -17.29
N GLY A 123 -5.28 -21.08 -16.26
CA GLY A 123 -4.92 -20.80 -14.86
C GLY A 123 -4.94 -19.31 -14.48
N VAL A 124 -5.66 -18.49 -15.24
CA VAL A 124 -5.88 -17.06 -14.95
C VAL A 124 -7.21 -16.88 -14.22
N THR A 125 -7.24 -16.00 -13.21
CA THR A 125 -8.48 -15.63 -12.50
C THR A 125 -8.76 -14.14 -12.63
N ILE A 126 -10.04 -13.79 -12.75
CA ILE A 126 -10.53 -12.41 -12.73
C ILE A 126 -11.02 -12.12 -11.31
N GLU A 127 -10.59 -10.99 -10.74
CA GLU A 127 -11.06 -10.47 -9.46
C GLU A 127 -11.77 -9.14 -9.69
N ASP A 128 -13.04 -9.08 -9.31
CA ASP A 128 -13.78 -7.82 -9.19
C ASP A 128 -13.39 -7.13 -7.87
N LYS A 129 -12.79 -5.95 -7.98
CA LYS A 129 -12.47 -5.09 -6.84
C LYS A 129 -13.40 -3.87 -6.75
N GLN A 130 -14.58 -3.92 -7.37
CA GLN A 130 -15.60 -2.87 -7.48
C GLN A 130 -15.20 -1.64 -8.30
N ARG A 131 -13.96 -1.15 -8.15
CA ARG A 131 -13.41 0.04 -8.82
C ARG A 131 -12.24 -0.24 -9.73
N ALA A 132 -11.82 -1.49 -9.76
CA ALA A 132 -10.82 -2.02 -10.65
C ALA A 132 -11.18 -3.49 -10.89
N VAL A 133 -10.65 -4.02 -11.99
CA VAL A 133 -10.73 -5.46 -12.26
C VAL A 133 -9.32 -5.98 -12.47
N ALA A 134 -8.97 -7.04 -11.74
CA ALA A 134 -7.62 -7.59 -11.75
C ALA A 134 -7.60 -8.96 -12.43
N VAL A 135 -6.54 -9.19 -13.20
CA VAL A 135 -6.28 -10.45 -13.89
C VAL A 135 -5.03 -11.07 -13.28
N HIS A 136 -5.22 -12.14 -12.49
CA HIS A 136 -4.15 -12.82 -11.78
C HIS A 136 -3.56 -13.95 -12.62
N THR A 137 -2.23 -13.99 -12.72
CA THR A 137 -1.52 -15.02 -13.50
C THR A 137 -0.78 -16.02 -12.63
N ARG A 138 -0.80 -15.86 -11.30
CA ARG A 138 -0.05 -16.69 -10.35
C ARG A 138 -0.33 -18.19 -10.46
N ARG A 139 -1.55 -18.57 -10.84
CA ARG A 139 -2.00 -19.97 -10.98
C ARG A 139 -1.82 -20.52 -12.40
N ALA A 140 -1.30 -19.71 -13.33
CA ALA A 140 -1.00 -20.15 -14.69
C ALA A 140 0.21 -21.10 -14.71
N PRO A 141 0.32 -22.01 -15.70
CA PRO A 141 1.49 -22.87 -15.86
C PRO A 141 2.82 -22.10 -16.00
N ASP A 142 2.76 -20.92 -16.62
CA ASP A 142 3.85 -19.95 -16.71
C ASP A 142 3.34 -18.56 -16.26
N PRO A 143 3.40 -18.22 -14.96
CA PRO A 143 2.83 -16.99 -14.43
C PRO A 143 3.39 -15.71 -15.05
N GLN A 144 4.71 -15.63 -15.21
CA GLN A 144 5.36 -14.44 -15.75
C GLN A 144 5.13 -14.34 -17.26
N GLY A 145 5.31 -15.43 -18.02
CA GLY A 145 5.06 -15.40 -19.45
C GLY A 145 3.59 -15.13 -19.78
N THR A 146 2.66 -15.63 -18.96
CA THR A 146 1.23 -15.28 -19.08
C THR A 146 0.98 -13.80 -18.79
N LEU A 147 1.63 -13.22 -17.78
CA LEU A 147 1.54 -11.79 -17.48
C LEU A 147 2.03 -10.95 -18.66
N GLU A 148 3.21 -11.27 -19.21
CA GLU A 148 3.78 -10.56 -20.36
C GLU A 148 2.88 -10.66 -21.60
N ARG A 149 2.32 -11.84 -21.88
CA ARG A 149 1.37 -12.05 -22.99
C ARG A 149 0.08 -11.24 -22.84
N LEU A 150 -0.35 -10.96 -21.60
CA LEU A 150 -1.58 -10.23 -21.32
C LEU A 150 -1.41 -8.71 -21.28
N ARG A 151 -0.17 -8.19 -21.14
CA ARG A 151 0.08 -6.73 -21.03
C ARG A 151 -0.56 -5.93 -22.15
N GLU A 152 -0.23 -6.23 -23.41
CA GLU A 152 -0.74 -5.46 -24.55
C GLU A 152 -2.26 -5.65 -24.77
N PRO A 153 -2.82 -6.88 -24.76
CA PRO A 153 -4.27 -7.06 -24.87
C PRO A 153 -5.07 -6.34 -23.78
N LEU A 154 -4.61 -6.41 -22.53
CA LEU A 154 -5.28 -5.74 -21.41
C LEU A 154 -5.11 -4.21 -21.48
N ALA A 155 -3.96 -3.71 -21.95
CA ALA A 155 -3.78 -2.27 -22.16
C ALA A 155 -4.75 -1.73 -23.22
N LYS A 156 -4.98 -2.46 -24.31
CA LYS A 156 -5.98 -2.11 -25.34
C LYS A 156 -7.40 -2.10 -24.77
N LEU A 157 -7.76 -3.11 -23.98
CA LEU A 157 -9.06 -3.18 -23.32
C LEU A 157 -9.26 -2.02 -22.34
N ALA A 158 -8.24 -1.73 -21.51
CA ALA A 158 -8.28 -0.64 -20.55
C ALA A 158 -8.48 0.71 -21.26
N ALA A 159 -7.69 0.99 -22.30
CA ALA A 159 -7.79 2.23 -23.07
C ALA A 159 -9.18 2.42 -23.71
N ALA A 160 -9.79 1.34 -24.24
CA ALA A 160 -11.15 1.38 -24.80
C ALA A 160 -12.23 1.78 -23.78
N HIS A 161 -11.93 1.64 -22.48
CA HIS A 161 -12.83 1.97 -21.38
C HIS A 161 -12.31 3.10 -20.48
N SER A 162 -11.34 3.90 -20.97
CA SER A 162 -10.72 5.01 -20.20
C SER A 162 -10.09 4.57 -18.88
N LEU A 163 -9.51 3.37 -18.86
CA LEU A 163 -8.74 2.81 -17.77
C LEU A 163 -7.25 2.73 -18.15
N VAL A 164 -6.41 2.48 -17.15
CA VAL A 164 -5.00 2.14 -17.29
C VAL A 164 -4.74 0.75 -16.74
N VAL A 165 -3.65 0.12 -17.18
CA VAL A 165 -3.16 -1.14 -16.61
C VAL A 165 -2.05 -0.84 -15.63
N GLU A 166 -2.23 -1.26 -14.39
CA GLU A 166 -1.22 -1.24 -13.34
C GLU A 166 -0.65 -2.66 -13.15
N PRO A 167 0.65 -2.86 -13.38
CA PRO A 167 1.28 -4.14 -13.10
C PRO A 167 1.53 -4.31 -11.60
N GLY A 168 1.19 -5.48 -11.07
CA GLY A 168 1.58 -5.93 -9.73
C GLY A 168 2.27 -7.29 -9.78
N ARG A 169 2.54 -7.87 -8.61
CA ARG A 169 3.21 -9.18 -8.50
C ARG A 169 2.31 -10.34 -8.98
N MET A 170 2.51 -10.74 -10.24
CA MET A 170 1.73 -11.78 -10.95
C MET A 170 0.25 -11.41 -11.13
N VAL A 171 0.00 -10.11 -11.34
CA VAL A 171 -1.34 -9.54 -11.57
C VAL A 171 -1.26 -8.32 -12.49
N LEU A 172 -2.27 -8.13 -13.33
CA LEU A 172 -2.49 -6.90 -14.09
C LEU A 172 -3.84 -6.32 -13.69
N GLU A 173 -3.84 -5.12 -13.13
CA GLU A 173 -5.05 -4.44 -12.67
C GLU A 173 -5.50 -3.36 -13.66
N LEU A 174 -6.73 -3.46 -14.14
CA LEU A 174 -7.37 -2.42 -14.95
C LEU A 174 -8.10 -1.47 -14.01
N ARG A 175 -7.59 -0.24 -13.88
CA ARG A 175 -8.07 0.75 -12.92
C ARG A 175 -8.21 2.15 -13.53
N PRO A 176 -8.93 3.06 -12.88
CA PRO A 176 -9.01 4.45 -13.33
C PRO A 176 -7.64 5.15 -13.23
N PRO A 177 -7.32 6.06 -14.17
CA PRO A 177 -6.13 6.89 -14.07
C PRO A 177 -6.29 7.98 -13.00
N GLY A 178 -5.17 8.57 -12.57
CA GLY A 178 -5.15 9.80 -11.77
C GLY A 178 -4.72 9.64 -10.32
N MET A 179 -4.68 8.41 -9.80
CA MET A 179 -4.12 8.10 -8.48
C MET A 179 -3.05 7.03 -8.57
N ASP A 180 -2.02 7.17 -7.75
CA ASP A 180 -1.04 6.15 -7.39
C ASP A 180 -0.68 6.34 -5.90
N LYS A 181 0.13 5.44 -5.32
CA LYS A 181 0.48 5.53 -3.89
C LYS A 181 1.21 6.85 -3.55
N GLY A 182 1.97 7.41 -4.49
CA GLY A 182 2.69 8.67 -4.31
C GLY A 182 1.77 9.87 -4.26
N HIS A 183 0.89 10.01 -5.24
CA HIS A 183 -0.09 11.08 -5.28
C HIS A 183 -1.05 11.02 -4.07
N ALA A 184 -1.44 9.81 -3.65
CA ALA A 184 -2.24 9.62 -2.44
C ALA A 184 -1.51 10.09 -1.18
N LEU A 185 -0.23 9.72 -1.05
CA LEU A 185 0.60 10.15 0.07
C LEU A 185 0.78 11.67 0.07
N ASP A 186 1.11 12.29 -1.07
CA ASP A 186 1.30 13.73 -1.17
C ASP A 186 0.06 14.53 -0.75
N LEU A 187 -1.11 14.14 -1.26
CA LEU A 187 -2.38 14.75 -0.85
C LEU A 187 -2.62 14.59 0.65
N PHE A 188 -2.34 13.41 1.20
CA PHE A 188 -2.53 13.14 2.62
C PHE A 188 -1.56 13.92 3.52
N LEU A 189 -0.28 14.03 3.13
CA LEU A 189 0.73 14.80 3.84
C LEU A 189 0.35 16.29 3.88
N ALA A 190 -0.13 16.83 2.76
CA ALA A 190 -0.64 18.20 2.69
C ALA A 190 -1.89 18.38 3.55
N GLU A 191 -2.87 17.47 3.46
CA GLU A 191 -4.11 17.46 4.26
C GLU A 191 -3.82 17.45 5.76
N ARG A 192 -2.82 16.69 6.19
CA ARG A 192 -2.42 16.57 7.61
C ARG A 192 -1.40 17.61 8.05
N ALA A 193 -0.91 18.47 7.15
CA ALA A 193 0.20 19.39 7.41
C ALA A 193 1.38 18.68 8.08
N ALA A 194 1.80 17.55 7.49
CA ALA A 194 2.88 16.72 8.01
C ALA A 194 4.21 17.51 8.10
N ARG A 195 5.02 17.18 9.10
CA ARG A 195 6.35 17.78 9.33
C ARG A 195 7.48 16.77 9.19
N SER A 196 7.17 15.48 9.12
CA SER A 196 8.07 14.39 8.76
C SER A 196 7.26 13.20 8.26
N VAL A 197 7.84 12.34 7.42
CA VAL A 197 7.13 11.21 6.82
C VAL A 197 7.99 9.94 6.75
N MET A 198 7.41 8.82 7.16
CA MET A 198 7.93 7.49 6.84
C MET A 198 6.99 6.87 5.80
N PHE A 199 7.51 6.17 4.80
CA PHE A 199 6.70 5.26 4.00
C PHE A 199 7.37 3.89 3.94
N VAL A 200 6.60 2.83 4.19
CA VAL A 200 7.06 1.44 4.16
C VAL A 200 6.28 0.67 3.10
N GLY A 201 6.99 -0.03 2.21
CA GLY A 201 6.41 -0.78 1.09
C GLY A 201 7.27 -1.98 0.69
N ASP A 202 6.72 -2.95 -0.06
CA ASP A 202 7.39 -4.21 -0.43
C ASP A 202 7.65 -4.37 -1.94
N ASP A 203 6.93 -3.62 -2.79
CA ASP A 203 6.97 -3.83 -4.23
C ASP A 203 7.22 -2.58 -5.08
N LEU A 204 7.30 -2.76 -6.40
CA LEU A 204 7.55 -1.66 -7.34
C LEU A 204 6.41 -0.63 -7.37
N GLY A 205 5.19 -1.01 -6.97
CA GLY A 205 4.05 -0.13 -6.84
C GLY A 205 4.21 0.90 -5.70
N ASP A 206 5.17 0.69 -4.79
CA ASP A 206 5.54 1.64 -3.73
C ASP A 206 6.54 2.70 -4.17
N LEU A 207 7.19 2.53 -5.32
CA LEU A 207 8.16 3.50 -5.84
C LEU A 207 7.60 4.92 -5.99
N PRO A 208 6.34 5.14 -6.43
CA PRO A 208 5.72 6.45 -6.40
C PRO A 208 5.64 7.05 -4.99
N ALA A 209 5.36 6.25 -3.95
CA ALA A 209 5.33 6.71 -2.56
C ALA A 209 6.73 7.07 -2.05
N PHE A 210 7.76 6.29 -2.42
CA PHE A 210 9.14 6.64 -2.09
C PHE A 210 9.57 7.95 -2.78
N ALA A 211 9.14 8.15 -4.03
CA ALA A 211 9.38 9.41 -4.75
C ALA A 211 8.68 10.59 -4.05
N ALA A 212 7.43 10.42 -3.62
CA ALA A 212 6.67 11.40 -2.85
C ALA A 212 7.36 11.76 -1.53
N VAL A 213 7.84 10.77 -0.76
CA VAL A 213 8.64 11.00 0.46
C VAL A 213 9.83 11.93 0.17
N ARG A 214 10.60 11.65 -0.89
CA ARG A 214 11.78 12.45 -1.26
C ARG A 214 11.43 13.84 -1.80
N ALA A 215 10.32 13.95 -2.54
CA ALA A 215 9.87 15.21 -3.14
C ALA A 215 9.16 16.14 -2.14
N SER A 216 8.69 15.62 -1.01
CA SER A 216 7.91 16.37 0.00
C SER A 216 8.64 17.56 0.62
N GLY A 217 9.97 17.57 0.59
CA GLY A 217 10.79 18.56 1.31
C GLY A 217 10.79 18.40 2.84
N LEU A 218 10.13 17.35 3.35
CA LEU A 218 10.10 16.99 4.77
C LEU A 218 11.28 16.07 5.11
N PRO A 219 11.70 15.98 6.39
CA PRO A 219 12.46 14.84 6.88
C PRO A 219 11.71 13.54 6.58
N GLY A 220 12.19 12.81 5.57
CA GLY A 220 11.55 11.65 4.99
C GLY A 220 12.41 10.39 5.05
N VAL A 221 11.81 9.23 5.27
CA VAL A 221 12.49 7.92 5.17
C VAL A 221 11.61 6.92 4.41
N ALA A 222 12.18 6.35 3.35
CA ALA A 222 11.59 5.24 2.61
C ALA A 222 12.16 3.91 3.12
N VAL A 223 11.28 2.96 3.46
CA VAL A 223 11.66 1.67 4.03
C VAL A 223 11.13 0.54 3.15
N CYS A 224 12.02 -0.36 2.73
CA CYS A 224 11.64 -1.57 2.00
C CYS A 224 11.32 -2.69 2.99
N SER A 225 10.13 -3.27 2.88
CA SER A 225 9.73 -4.51 3.53
C SER A 225 10.08 -5.70 2.62
N GLY A 226 11.17 -6.39 2.92
CA GLY A 226 11.63 -7.51 2.11
C GLY A 226 13.14 -7.72 2.25
N SER A 227 13.64 -8.86 1.78
CA SER A 227 15.07 -9.12 1.78
C SER A 227 15.78 -8.29 0.70
N ALA A 228 17.09 -8.09 0.84
CA ALA A 228 17.93 -7.42 -0.16
C ALA A 228 17.94 -8.11 -1.54
N GLU A 229 17.35 -9.31 -1.65
CA GLU A 229 17.14 -10.03 -2.91
C GLU A 229 16.03 -9.37 -3.77
N VAL A 230 15.16 -8.55 -3.18
CA VAL A 230 14.23 -7.63 -3.87
C VAL A 230 15.02 -6.39 -4.33
N THR A 231 15.87 -6.60 -5.33
CA THR A 231 16.98 -5.70 -5.68
C THR A 231 16.57 -4.29 -6.09
N GLU A 232 15.46 -4.12 -6.82
CA GLU A 232 15.12 -2.80 -7.37
C GLU A 232 14.51 -1.86 -6.31
N LEU A 233 13.56 -2.32 -5.50
CA LEU A 233 12.96 -1.48 -4.46
C LEU A 233 13.97 -1.20 -3.34
N ALA A 234 14.70 -2.22 -2.89
CA ALA A 234 15.71 -2.10 -1.84
C ALA A 234 16.80 -1.09 -2.22
N ALA A 235 17.21 -1.03 -3.51
CA ALA A 235 18.18 -0.07 -3.99
C ALA A 235 17.70 1.40 -3.92
N ARG A 236 16.39 1.63 -3.81
CA ARG A 236 15.80 2.98 -3.72
C ARG A 236 15.26 3.31 -2.34
N ALA A 237 15.37 2.39 -1.38
CA ALA A 237 15.00 2.59 0.02
C ALA A 237 16.18 3.16 0.83
N ASP A 238 15.87 3.89 1.90
CA ASP A 238 16.87 4.37 2.85
C ASP A 238 17.15 3.32 3.96
N LEU A 239 16.19 2.41 4.18
CA LEU A 239 16.27 1.27 5.09
C LEU A 239 15.62 0.04 4.47
N VAL A 240 16.08 -1.14 4.86
CA VAL A 240 15.49 -2.43 4.47
C VAL A 240 15.24 -3.24 5.74
N VAL A 241 14.05 -3.83 5.85
CA VAL A 241 13.64 -4.67 6.98
C VAL A 241 13.09 -6.00 6.48
N ASP A 242 13.20 -7.06 7.29
CA ASP A 242 12.86 -8.42 6.88
C ASP A 242 11.34 -8.67 6.87
N GLY A 243 10.69 -8.29 5.78
CA GLY A 243 9.26 -8.50 5.56
C GLY A 243 8.36 -7.90 6.64
N PRO A 244 7.12 -8.42 6.83
CA PRO A 244 6.19 -7.91 7.82
C PRO A 244 6.70 -7.95 9.26
N ASP A 245 7.51 -8.95 9.63
CA ASP A 245 8.08 -9.06 10.97
C ASP A 245 9.05 -7.90 11.25
N GLY A 246 9.92 -7.59 10.28
CA GLY A 246 10.85 -6.46 10.36
C GLY A 246 10.14 -5.11 10.37
N VAL A 247 9.03 -4.97 9.64
CA VAL A 247 8.19 -3.76 9.67
C VAL A 247 7.62 -3.55 11.07
N VAL A 248 7.01 -4.57 11.66
CA VAL A 248 6.41 -4.49 12.99
C VAL A 248 7.47 -4.19 14.05
N ALA A 249 8.65 -4.82 13.96
CA ALA A 249 9.76 -4.53 14.85
C ALA A 249 10.23 -3.06 14.75
N LEU A 250 10.41 -2.54 13.53
CA LEU A 250 10.79 -1.15 13.31
C LEU A 250 9.76 -0.16 13.89
N LEU A 251 8.47 -0.42 13.69
CA LEU A 251 7.40 0.44 14.20
C LEU A 251 7.34 0.39 15.74
N ALA A 252 7.56 -0.77 16.35
CA ALA A 252 7.63 -0.92 17.81
C ALA A 252 8.85 -0.18 18.39
N GLU A 253 10.02 -0.30 17.75
CA GLU A 253 11.21 0.45 18.13
C GLU A 253 11.00 1.97 18.06
N LEU A 254 10.29 2.45 17.01
CA LEU A 254 9.94 3.86 16.86
C LEU A 254 8.99 4.33 17.98
N ALA A 255 7.96 3.54 18.32
CA ALA A 255 7.04 3.85 19.41
C ALA A 255 7.78 3.98 20.75
N ALA A 256 8.65 3.01 21.06
CA ALA A 256 9.46 3.02 22.27
C ALA A 256 10.38 4.25 22.33
N ALA A 257 11.08 4.57 21.23
CA ALA A 257 11.96 5.73 21.17
C ALA A 257 11.22 7.07 21.39
N ILE A 258 10.00 7.21 20.86
CA ILE A 258 9.15 8.39 21.11
C ILE A 258 8.76 8.47 22.59
N SER A 259 8.29 7.37 23.16
CA SER A 259 7.87 7.28 24.56
C SER A 259 9.03 7.62 25.52
N ASP A 260 10.22 7.06 25.29
CA ASP A 260 11.42 7.33 26.10
C ASP A 260 11.87 8.80 26.00
N SER A 261 11.83 9.38 24.78
CA SER A 261 12.17 10.80 24.59
C SER A 261 11.21 11.72 25.33
N SER A 262 9.92 11.37 25.36
CA SER A 262 8.91 12.15 26.10
C SER A 262 9.13 12.10 27.61
N ALA A 263 9.47 10.92 28.15
CA ALA A 263 9.77 10.72 29.57
C ALA A 263 11.03 11.48 29.99
N SER A 264 12.05 11.54 29.13
CA SER A 264 13.27 12.31 29.39
C SER A 264 13.04 13.82 29.38
N ARG A 265 12.05 14.35 28.65
CA ARG A 265 11.73 15.80 28.64
C ARG A 265 10.84 16.25 29.79
N ALA A 266 10.13 15.31 30.41
CA ALA A 266 9.26 15.57 31.55
C ALA A 266 10.01 15.56 32.91
N ARG A 267 11.28 15.15 32.91
CA ARG A 267 12.19 15.21 34.06
C ARG A 267 13.06 16.46 33.99
#